data_AF-A0A4R2JIK0-F1
#
_entry.id   AF-A0A4R2JIK0-F1
#
_cell.length_a   1.000
_cell.length_b   1.000
_cell.length_c   1.000
_cell.angle_alpha   90.00
_cell.angle_beta   90.00
_cell.angle_gamma   90.00
#
_symmetry.space_group_name_H-M   'P 1'
#
loop_
_entity.id
_entity.type
_entity.pdbx_description
1 polymer ?
#
loop_
_entity_poly.entity_id
_entity_poly.type
_entity_poly.pdbx_seq_one_letter_code
_entity_poly.pdbx_strand_id
1 'polypeptide(L)'
;MPDRPAELLGEKTALRRGYAFPLLVLGLLVLVAPVFYVSAAGDPHMTAYQDIGPFPAFALPWVYRLRYPVMVEWYWVIALLLGFAATAWWYRRQAGSVSDHLAAGGAAVAAFVVGSQIMWKTSHAAGRLYETPGVTLWILAGSVATGAVVVFAGFRWRGLRTASVFVGTLLAMIAFATLGVHMANGLVALVIIAVALLVLALAERSRWLGVVGAVFLIAAVHANLQGLAHFFPFTTPRPDERLTAVANLILPAAVLVVGGVVAFVRARR
;
A
#
# COMPACT_ATOMS: atom_id res chain seq x y z
N MET A 1 -5.78 -9.71 -49.03
CA MET A 1 -5.03 -8.65 -48.33
C MET A 1 -6.03 -7.91 -47.45
N PRO A 2 -6.01 -8.10 -46.13
CA PRO A 2 -7.02 -7.50 -45.28
C PRO A 2 -6.62 -6.07 -44.90
N ASP A 3 -7.51 -5.11 -45.17
CA ASP A 3 -7.44 -3.69 -44.80
C ASP A 3 -7.51 -3.50 -43.28
N ARG A 4 -6.44 -3.87 -42.56
CA ARG A 4 -6.39 -4.00 -41.09
C ARG A 4 -5.84 -2.84 -40.25
N PRO A 5 -5.68 -1.58 -40.70
CA PRO A 5 -5.21 -0.54 -39.78
C PRO A 5 -6.26 -0.19 -38.71
N ALA A 6 -7.56 -0.31 -39.02
CA ALA A 6 -8.64 -0.01 -38.07
C ALA A 6 -8.81 -1.07 -36.97
N GLU A 7 -8.69 -2.36 -37.31
CA GLU A 7 -8.74 -3.47 -36.33
C GLU A 7 -7.55 -3.41 -35.35
N LEU A 8 -6.34 -3.14 -35.86
CA LEU A 8 -5.13 -3.02 -35.03
C LEU A 8 -5.15 -1.80 -34.09
N LEU A 9 -5.87 -0.72 -34.47
CA LEU A 9 -6.05 0.44 -33.61
C LEU A 9 -7.08 0.18 -32.52
N GLY A 10 -8.19 -0.52 -32.83
CA GLY A 10 -9.22 -0.90 -31.87
C GLY A 10 -8.72 -1.86 -30.77
N GLU A 11 -7.84 -2.80 -31.14
CA GLU A 11 -7.25 -3.75 -30.19
C GLU A 11 -6.30 -3.06 -29.19
N LYS A 12 -5.54 -2.05 -29.64
CA LYS A 12 -4.65 -1.24 -28.78
C LYS A 12 -5.41 -0.34 -27.81
N THR A 13 -6.61 0.13 -28.14
CA THR A 13 -7.43 0.94 -27.23
C THR A 13 -8.13 0.10 -26.17
N ALA A 14 -8.53 -1.13 -26.48
CA ALA A 14 -9.13 -2.06 -25.51
C ALA A 14 -8.12 -2.48 -24.41
N LEU A 15 -6.86 -2.71 -24.79
CA LEU A 15 -5.77 -3.07 -23.87
C LEU A 15 -5.36 -1.96 -22.88
N ARG A 16 -5.65 -0.69 -23.18
CA ARG A 16 -5.18 0.46 -22.37
C ARG A 16 -6.01 0.79 -21.13
N ARG A 17 -7.05 0.02 -20.81
CA ARG A 17 -8.08 0.41 -19.83
C ARG A 17 -8.35 -0.64 -18.73
N GLY A 18 -7.38 -1.52 -18.45
CA GLY A 18 -7.52 -2.64 -17.51
C GLY A 18 -7.55 -2.28 -16.02
N TYR A 19 -7.11 -1.09 -15.62
CA TYR A 19 -6.90 -0.74 -14.21
C TYR A 19 -8.17 -0.39 -13.41
N ALA A 20 -9.35 -0.32 -14.04
CA ALA A 20 -10.60 -0.05 -13.33
C ALA A 20 -10.93 -1.13 -12.29
N PHE A 21 -10.74 -2.40 -12.65
CA PHE A 21 -11.02 -3.54 -11.77
C PHE A 21 -10.14 -3.56 -10.51
N PRO A 22 -8.79 -3.47 -10.62
CA PRO A 22 -7.91 -3.36 -9.45
C PRO A 22 -8.30 -2.24 -8.47
N LEU A 23 -8.61 -1.04 -8.99
CA LEU A 23 -9.00 0.09 -8.16
C LEU A 23 -10.28 -0.19 -7.36
N LEU A 24 -11.29 -0.80 -7.99
CA LEU A 24 -12.54 -1.14 -7.31
C LEU A 24 -12.34 -2.24 -6.25
N VAL A 25 -11.60 -3.31 -6.57
CA VAL A 25 -11.33 -4.40 -5.62
C VAL A 25 -10.56 -3.88 -4.41
N LEU A 26 -9.49 -3.12 -4.63
CA LEU A 26 -8.69 -2.55 -3.56
C LEU A 26 -9.51 -1.55 -2.72
N GLY A 27 -10.32 -0.70 -3.36
CA GLY A 27 -11.22 0.23 -2.68
C GLY A 27 -12.23 -0.49 -1.77
N LEU A 28 -12.84 -1.57 -2.26
CA LEU A 28 -13.77 -2.39 -1.48
C LEU A 28 -13.07 -3.09 -0.31
N LEU A 29 -11.87 -3.62 -0.51
CA LEU A 29 -11.06 -4.18 0.58
C LEU A 29 -10.73 -3.11 1.63
N VAL A 30 -10.42 -1.87 1.24
CA VAL A 30 -10.21 -0.81 2.23
C VAL A 30 -11.51 -0.48 3.00
N LEU A 31 -12.66 -0.47 2.33
CA LEU A 31 -13.97 -0.20 2.97
C LEU A 31 -14.45 -1.29 3.93
N VAL A 32 -14.06 -2.55 3.71
CA VAL A 32 -14.44 -3.67 4.57
C VAL A 32 -13.60 -3.71 5.85
N ALA A 33 -12.40 -3.14 5.83
CA ALA A 33 -11.45 -3.20 6.95
C ALA A 33 -12.02 -2.77 8.31
N PRO A 34 -12.83 -1.69 8.45
CA PRO A 34 -13.39 -1.26 9.73
C PRO A 34 -14.16 -2.34 10.50
N VAL A 35 -14.72 -3.35 9.82
CA VAL A 35 -15.44 -4.47 10.46
C VAL A 35 -14.54 -5.24 11.45
N PHE A 36 -13.23 -5.28 11.16
CA PHE A 36 -12.23 -5.99 11.97
C PHE A 36 -11.72 -5.17 13.16
N TYR A 37 -12.01 -3.86 13.23
CA TYR A 37 -11.56 -2.96 14.30
C TYR A 37 -12.47 -3.00 15.53
N VAL A 38 -12.71 -4.19 16.09
CA VAL A 38 -13.61 -4.37 17.23
C VAL A 38 -12.98 -3.82 18.51
N SER A 39 -13.63 -2.85 19.15
CA SER A 39 -13.18 -2.28 20.42
C SER A 39 -13.32 -3.29 21.58
N ALA A 40 -12.33 -3.31 22.46
CA ALA A 40 -12.30 -3.95 23.77
C ALA A 40 -12.81 -3.02 24.88
N ALA A 41 -13.13 -1.77 24.56
CA ALA A 41 -13.59 -0.79 25.54
C ALA A 41 -14.85 -1.30 26.27
N GLY A 42 -14.73 -1.57 27.56
CA GLY A 42 -15.83 -2.03 28.42
C GLY A 42 -15.69 -3.45 28.96
N ASP A 43 -14.65 -4.21 28.58
CA ASP A 43 -14.36 -5.51 29.20
C ASP A 43 -13.47 -5.35 30.45
N PRO A 44 -14.00 -5.53 31.67
CA PRO A 44 -13.22 -5.38 32.91
C PRO A 44 -12.18 -6.48 33.10
N HIS A 45 -12.24 -7.58 32.35
CA HIS A 45 -11.31 -8.70 32.44
C HIS A 45 -10.17 -8.63 31.41
N MET A 46 -10.22 -7.71 30.46
CA MET A 46 -9.08 -7.44 29.59
C MET A 46 -8.06 -6.56 30.31
N THR A 47 -7.19 -7.20 31.09
CA THR A 47 -5.85 -6.63 31.31
C THR A 47 -5.22 -6.48 29.94
N ALA A 48 -4.85 -5.26 29.53
CA ALA A 48 -4.31 -4.92 28.22
C ALA A 48 -3.10 -5.80 27.88
N TYR A 49 -3.37 -6.99 27.34
CA TYR A 49 -2.34 -7.90 26.87
C TYR A 49 -1.86 -7.30 25.55
N GLN A 50 -0.62 -6.82 25.56
CA GLN A 50 0.12 -6.35 24.39
C GLN A 50 0.50 -7.56 23.52
N ASP A 51 -0.47 -8.37 23.12
CA ASP A 51 -0.21 -9.43 22.16
C ASP A 51 -0.09 -8.79 20.78
N ILE A 52 1.09 -8.22 20.54
CA ILE A 52 1.52 -7.69 19.26
C ILE A 52 1.66 -8.92 18.37
N GLY A 53 0.79 -9.01 17.37
CA GLY A 53 0.74 -10.18 16.51
C GLY A 53 1.99 -10.31 15.65
N PRO A 54 2.02 -11.30 14.75
CA PRO A 54 3.16 -11.57 13.90
C PRO A 54 3.46 -10.44 12.91
N PHE A 55 2.65 -9.38 12.81
CA PHE A 55 2.84 -8.27 11.88
C PHE A 55 2.65 -6.89 12.57
N PRO A 56 3.60 -6.45 13.41
CA PRO A 56 3.52 -5.18 14.14
C PRO A 56 3.37 -3.95 13.22
N ALA A 57 3.80 -4.04 11.96
CA ALA A 57 3.63 -2.95 11.00
C ALA A 57 2.15 -2.66 10.66
N PHE A 58 1.26 -3.63 10.87
CA PHE A 58 -0.20 -3.48 10.70
C PHE A 58 -0.92 -3.28 12.04
N ALA A 59 -0.21 -3.35 13.16
CA ALA A 59 -0.76 -3.01 14.46
C ALA A 59 -0.78 -1.48 14.60
N LEU A 60 -1.91 -0.89 15.03
CA LEU A 60 -1.93 0.55 15.32
C LEU A 60 -1.32 0.78 16.72
N PRO A 61 -0.35 1.70 16.91
CA PRO A 61 0.23 2.05 18.20
C PRO A 61 -0.75 2.38 19.34
N TRP A 62 -1.99 2.77 19.02
CA TRP A 62 -3.06 3.09 19.99
C TRP A 62 -3.99 1.89 20.29
N VAL A 63 -3.73 0.71 19.71
CA VAL A 63 -4.54 -0.52 19.71
C VAL A 63 -4.59 -1.26 21.05
N TYR A 64 -4.15 -0.65 22.14
CA TYR A 64 -4.41 -1.18 23.48
C TYR A 64 -5.92 -1.41 23.76
N ARG A 65 -6.79 -0.95 22.85
CA ARG A 65 -8.25 -1.09 22.88
C ARG A 65 -8.85 -1.99 21.79
N LEU A 66 -8.11 -2.70 20.94
CA LEU A 66 -8.78 -3.70 20.09
C LEU A 66 -8.96 -5.02 20.83
N ARG A 67 -10.13 -5.64 20.63
CA ARG A 67 -10.44 -6.96 21.17
C ARG A 67 -9.61 -8.06 20.50
N TYR A 68 -9.30 -7.89 19.22
CA TYR A 68 -8.62 -8.89 18.40
C TYR A 68 -7.56 -8.22 17.48
N PRO A 69 -6.43 -7.72 18.02
CA PRO A 69 -5.41 -7.03 17.22
C PRO A 69 -4.85 -7.90 16.10
N VAL A 70 -4.57 -9.17 16.41
CA VAL A 70 -4.05 -10.17 15.46
C VAL A 70 -4.98 -10.36 14.25
N MET A 71 -6.30 -10.23 14.42
CA MET A 71 -7.25 -10.34 13.29
C MET A 71 -7.11 -9.20 12.30
N VAL A 72 -6.85 -7.98 12.77
CA VAL A 72 -6.64 -6.81 11.90
C VAL A 72 -5.34 -6.96 11.10
N GLU A 73 -4.29 -7.46 11.73
CA GLU A 73 -3.02 -7.72 11.05
C GLU A 73 -3.18 -8.75 9.92
N TRP A 74 -3.79 -9.90 10.21
CA TRP A 74 -4.06 -10.92 9.21
C TRP A 74 -5.00 -10.44 8.12
N TYR A 75 -5.99 -9.62 8.47
CA TYR A 75 -6.87 -9.00 7.50
C TYR A 75 -6.08 -8.22 6.45
N TRP A 76 -5.16 -7.33 6.86
CA TRP A 76 -4.38 -6.54 5.92
C TRP A 76 -3.45 -7.38 5.06
N VAL A 77 -2.83 -8.42 5.62
CA VAL A 77 -2.02 -9.38 4.85
C VAL A 77 -2.88 -10.06 3.78
N ILE A 78 -4.04 -10.60 4.16
CA ILE A 78 -4.97 -11.27 3.24
C ILE A 78 -5.49 -10.30 2.19
N ALA A 79 -5.87 -9.07 2.58
CA ALA A 79 -6.36 -8.04 1.67
C ALA A 79 -5.31 -7.66 0.61
N LEU A 80 -4.04 -7.51 1.02
CA LEU A 80 -2.95 -7.28 0.08
C LEU A 80 -2.80 -8.46 -0.88
N LEU A 81 -2.69 -9.69 -0.36
CA LEU A 81 -2.54 -10.89 -1.18
C LEU A 81 -3.70 -11.05 -2.18
N LEU A 82 -4.95 -10.88 -1.73
CA LEU A 82 -6.13 -10.95 -2.58
C LEU A 82 -6.15 -9.82 -3.62
N GLY A 83 -5.83 -8.59 -3.22
CA GLY A 83 -5.75 -7.44 -4.12
C GLY A 83 -4.73 -7.63 -5.24
N PHE A 84 -3.52 -8.11 -4.90
CA PHE A 84 -2.48 -8.42 -5.88
C PHE A 84 -2.85 -9.62 -6.76
N ALA A 85 -3.37 -10.69 -6.19
CA ALA A 85 -3.77 -11.89 -6.94
C ALA A 85 -4.92 -11.58 -7.91
N ALA A 86 -5.95 -10.84 -7.47
CA ALA A 86 -7.05 -10.41 -8.31
C ALA A 86 -6.57 -9.50 -9.45
N THR A 87 -5.69 -8.55 -9.14
CA THR A 87 -5.07 -7.67 -10.14
C THR A 87 -4.28 -8.50 -11.16
N ALA A 88 -3.43 -9.41 -10.70
CA ALA A 88 -2.62 -10.23 -11.59
C ALA A 88 -3.44 -11.18 -12.47
N TRP A 89 -4.47 -11.81 -11.88
CA TRP A 89 -5.41 -12.66 -12.62
C TRP A 89 -6.14 -11.86 -13.71
N TRP A 90 -6.61 -10.66 -13.39
CA TRP A 90 -7.26 -9.77 -14.34
C TRP A 90 -6.34 -9.38 -15.50
N TYR A 91 -5.11 -8.98 -15.21
CA TYR A 91 -4.13 -8.65 -16.25
C TYR A 91 -3.74 -9.85 -17.09
N ARG A 92 -3.59 -11.03 -16.50
CA ARG A 92 -3.32 -12.27 -17.24
C ARG A 92 -4.42 -12.56 -18.24
N ARG A 93 -5.68 -12.33 -17.86
CA ARG A 93 -6.85 -12.52 -18.74
C ARG A 93 -6.91 -11.48 -19.87
N GLN A 94 -6.44 -10.26 -19.63
CA GLN A 94 -6.55 -9.14 -20.57
C GLN A 94 -5.37 -9.04 -21.57
N ALA A 95 -4.14 -9.35 -21.15
CA ALA A 95 -2.95 -8.90 -21.89
C ALA A 95 -1.82 -9.93 -22.09
N GLY A 96 -1.97 -11.18 -21.67
CA GLY A 96 -1.02 -12.28 -21.99
C GLY A 96 0.40 -12.18 -21.40
N SER A 97 0.97 -11.01 -21.07
CA SER A 97 2.39 -10.89 -20.69
C SER A 97 2.72 -9.77 -19.66
N VAL A 98 1.83 -9.42 -18.74
CA VAL A 98 2.13 -8.45 -17.66
C VAL A 98 2.62 -9.13 -16.36
N SER A 99 2.93 -10.44 -16.41
CA SER A 99 3.33 -11.24 -15.23
C SER A 99 4.53 -10.68 -14.48
N ASP A 100 5.51 -10.13 -15.19
CA ASP A 100 6.83 -9.86 -14.62
C ASP A 100 6.82 -8.66 -13.68
N HIS A 101 6.04 -7.62 -14.00
CA HIS A 101 5.88 -6.44 -13.14
C HIS A 101 5.05 -6.75 -11.88
N LEU A 102 4.08 -7.65 -12.01
CA LEU A 102 3.25 -8.10 -10.89
C LEU A 102 4.02 -9.03 -9.96
N ALA A 103 4.88 -9.89 -10.52
CA ALA A 103 5.81 -10.70 -9.74
C ALA A 103 6.78 -9.83 -8.94
N ALA A 104 7.31 -8.76 -9.54
CA ALA A 104 8.15 -7.78 -8.85
C ALA A 104 7.38 -7.04 -7.73
N GLY A 105 6.12 -6.65 -7.98
CA GLY A 105 5.26 -6.06 -6.96
C GLY A 105 4.98 -7.01 -5.79
N GLY A 106 4.65 -8.28 -6.08
CA GLY A 106 4.44 -9.31 -5.05
C GLY A 106 5.71 -9.61 -4.25
N ALA A 107 6.87 -9.67 -4.90
CA ALA A 107 8.15 -9.82 -4.24
C ALA A 107 8.45 -8.65 -3.31
N ALA A 108 8.19 -7.39 -3.73
CA ALA A 108 8.38 -6.22 -2.89
C ALA A 108 7.47 -6.25 -1.63
N VAL A 109 6.23 -6.71 -1.77
CA VAL A 109 5.30 -6.86 -0.63
C VAL A 109 5.77 -7.95 0.31
N ALA A 110 6.14 -9.12 -0.21
CA ALA A 110 6.68 -10.22 0.60
C ALA A 110 7.94 -9.78 1.35
N ALA A 111 8.82 -9.07 0.66
CA ALA A 111 10.06 -8.57 1.22
C ALA A 111 9.82 -7.44 2.24
N PHE A 112 8.75 -6.64 2.10
CA PHE A 112 8.32 -5.71 3.17
C PHE A 112 7.78 -6.45 4.38
N VAL A 113 6.92 -7.44 4.19
CA VAL A 113 6.36 -8.23 5.31
C VAL A 113 7.48 -8.91 6.07
N VAL A 114 8.44 -9.53 5.38
CA VAL A 114 9.60 -10.17 6.02
C VAL A 114 10.59 -9.15 6.58
N GLY A 115 10.90 -8.10 5.81
CA GLY A 115 11.87 -7.08 6.18
C GLY A 115 11.45 -6.28 7.40
N SER A 116 10.16 -5.94 7.50
CA SER A 116 9.60 -5.26 8.68
C SER A 116 9.70 -6.12 9.95
N GLN A 117 9.54 -7.45 9.86
CA GLN A 117 9.78 -8.35 11.00
C GLN A 117 11.21 -8.31 11.49
N ILE A 118 12.15 -8.45 10.56
CA ILE A 118 13.57 -8.47 10.88
C ILE A 118 13.93 -7.13 11.52
N MET A 119 13.49 -6.03 10.92
CA MET A 119 13.80 -4.69 11.41
C MET A 119 13.16 -4.38 12.76
N TRP A 120 11.94 -4.86 13.01
CA TRP A 120 11.30 -4.75 14.33
C TRP A 120 12.09 -5.51 15.40
N LYS A 121 12.50 -6.75 15.11
CA LYS A 121 13.30 -7.56 16.05
C LYS A 121 14.67 -6.93 16.31
N THR A 122 15.33 -6.41 15.28
CA THR A 122 16.64 -5.76 15.44
C THR A 122 16.53 -4.40 16.12
N SER A 123 15.47 -3.61 15.88
CA SER A 123 15.28 -2.33 16.55
C SER A 123 14.98 -2.48 18.04
N HIS A 124 14.20 -3.50 18.42
CA HIS A 124 13.96 -3.87 19.82
C HIS A 124 15.26 -4.32 20.51
N ALA A 125 16.08 -5.12 19.82
CA ALA A 125 17.37 -5.56 20.33
C ALA A 125 18.41 -4.42 20.44
N ALA A 126 18.33 -3.42 19.56
CA ALA A 126 19.30 -2.32 19.50
C ALA A 126 18.98 -1.14 20.44
N GLY A 127 17.87 -1.17 21.18
CA GLY A 127 17.52 -0.16 22.18
C GLY A 127 17.27 1.23 21.60
N ARG A 128 16.00 1.52 21.23
CA ARG A 128 15.44 2.86 20.88
C ARG A 128 16.18 3.73 19.85
N LEU A 129 17.31 3.31 19.28
CA LEU A 129 18.09 4.09 18.30
C LEU A 129 17.26 4.50 17.07
N TYR A 130 16.26 3.70 16.70
CA TYR A 130 15.35 3.94 15.57
C TYR A 130 14.04 4.68 15.96
N GLU A 131 13.84 5.03 17.23
CA GLU A 131 12.65 5.76 17.67
C GLU A 131 12.80 7.28 17.50
N THR A 132 14.03 7.76 17.25
CA THR A 132 14.25 9.20 17.05
C THR A 132 13.93 9.60 15.60
N PRO A 133 12.97 10.51 15.37
CA PRO A 133 12.61 10.96 14.02
C PRO A 133 13.79 11.50 13.23
N GLY A 134 14.76 12.11 13.93
CA GLY A 134 15.98 12.66 13.33
C GLY A 134 16.79 11.61 12.58
N VAL A 135 17.07 10.46 13.19
CA VAL A 135 17.91 9.42 12.56
C VAL A 135 17.16 8.76 11.39
N THR A 136 15.88 8.47 11.58
CA THR A 136 15.11 7.71 10.59
C THR A 136 14.75 8.53 9.35
N LEU A 137 14.51 9.84 9.49
CA LEU A 137 14.31 10.73 8.34
C LEU A 137 15.55 10.80 7.45
N TRP A 138 16.76 10.82 8.03
CA TRP A 138 18.00 10.79 7.26
C TRP A 138 18.23 9.44 6.58
N ILE A 139 17.91 8.33 7.23
CA ILE A 139 17.97 7.00 6.60
C ILE A 139 16.98 6.90 5.44
N LEU A 140 15.75 7.40 5.62
CA LEU A 140 14.73 7.44 4.58
C LEU A 140 15.21 8.30 3.40
N ALA A 141 15.63 9.54 3.66
CA ALA A 141 16.11 10.45 2.63
C ALA A 141 17.32 9.89 1.88
N GLY A 142 18.29 9.31 2.61
CA GLY A 142 19.45 8.65 2.05
C GLY A 142 19.06 7.47 1.16
N SER A 143 18.18 6.59 1.65
CA SER A 143 17.73 5.41 0.89
C SER A 143 16.98 5.78 -0.39
N VAL A 144 16.11 6.79 -0.34
CA VAL A 144 15.38 7.30 -1.52
C VAL A 144 16.35 7.95 -2.52
N ALA A 145 17.25 8.82 -2.05
CA ALA A 145 18.21 9.48 -2.90
C ALA A 145 19.15 8.48 -3.59
N THR A 146 19.74 7.56 -2.82
CA THR A 146 20.62 6.52 -3.36
C THR A 146 19.86 5.59 -4.30
N GLY A 147 18.62 5.20 -3.97
CA GLY A 147 17.78 4.37 -4.84
C GLY A 147 17.51 5.04 -6.19
N ALA A 148 17.16 6.33 -6.18
CA ALA A 148 16.92 7.10 -7.39
C ALA A 148 18.18 7.22 -8.26
N VAL A 149 19.33 7.51 -7.65
CA VAL A 149 20.63 7.60 -8.36
C VAL A 149 20.99 6.26 -9.01
N VAL A 150 20.84 5.16 -8.27
CA VAL A 150 21.17 3.81 -8.76
C VAL A 150 20.26 3.42 -9.93
N VAL A 151 18.95 3.64 -9.80
CA VAL A 151 17.99 3.36 -10.88
C VAL A 151 18.27 4.22 -12.10
N PHE A 152 18.56 5.51 -11.92
CA PHE A 152 18.92 6.42 -13.01
C PHE A 152 20.19 5.97 -13.74
N ALA A 153 21.24 5.60 -13.00
CA ALA A 153 22.47 5.05 -13.56
C ALA A 153 22.22 3.76 -14.35
N GLY A 154 21.34 2.89 -13.85
CA GLY A 154 20.85 1.69 -14.52
C GLY A 154 20.15 1.95 -15.85
N PHE A 155 19.30 2.97 -15.90
CA PHE A 155 18.66 3.40 -17.14
C PHE A 155 19.67 3.95 -18.14
N ARG A 156 20.67 4.69 -17.66
CA ARG A 156 21.70 5.33 -18.50
C ARG A 156 22.66 4.32 -19.11
N TRP A 157 23.07 3.27 -18.38
CA TRP A 157 24.09 2.31 -18.80
C TRP A 157 23.54 0.88 -18.86
N ARG A 158 23.42 0.32 -20.08
CA ARG A 158 22.78 -0.99 -20.33
C ARG A 158 23.42 -2.16 -19.55
N GLY A 159 24.74 -2.13 -19.33
CA GLY A 159 25.48 -3.17 -18.61
C GLY A 159 25.20 -3.22 -17.10
N LEU A 160 24.66 -2.16 -16.51
CA LEU A 160 24.38 -2.06 -15.08
C LEU A 160 22.90 -2.28 -14.73
N ARG A 161 22.04 -2.57 -15.71
CA ARG A 161 20.59 -2.66 -15.51
C ARG A 161 20.21 -3.65 -14.41
N THR A 162 20.72 -4.87 -14.44
CA THR A 162 20.37 -5.91 -13.46
C THR A 162 20.82 -5.53 -12.05
N ALA A 163 22.05 -5.05 -11.91
CA ALA A 163 22.61 -4.61 -10.62
C ALA A 163 21.87 -3.38 -10.08
N SER A 164 21.54 -2.41 -10.94
CA SER A 164 20.79 -1.21 -10.57
C SER A 164 19.35 -1.51 -10.13
N VAL A 165 18.70 -2.47 -10.78
CA VAL A 165 17.37 -2.92 -10.37
C VAL A 165 17.46 -3.57 -9.00
N PHE A 166 18.41 -4.48 -8.80
CA PHE A 166 18.60 -5.14 -7.50
C PHE A 166 18.88 -4.15 -6.36
N VAL A 167 19.87 -3.28 -6.52
CA VAL A 167 20.26 -2.30 -5.50
C VAL A 167 19.16 -1.24 -5.31
N GLY A 168 18.51 -0.80 -6.38
CA GLY A 168 17.36 0.11 -6.31
C GLY A 168 16.18 -0.51 -5.55
N THR A 169 15.87 -1.78 -5.80
CA THR A 169 14.84 -2.53 -5.05
C THR A 169 15.21 -2.68 -3.58
N LEU A 170 16.45 -3.01 -3.27
CA LEU A 170 16.93 -3.14 -1.89
C LEU A 170 16.84 -1.82 -1.12
N LEU A 171 17.27 -0.71 -1.73
CA LEU A 171 17.17 0.62 -1.13
C LEU A 171 15.71 1.08 -1.00
N ALA A 172 14.86 0.77 -1.97
CA ALA A 172 13.43 1.02 -1.87
C ALA A 172 12.81 0.21 -0.73
N MET A 173 13.20 -1.06 -0.54
CA MET A 173 12.76 -1.87 0.59
C MET A 173 13.20 -1.26 1.93
N ILE A 174 14.44 -0.78 2.04
CA ILE A 174 14.95 -0.15 3.27
C ILE A 174 14.21 1.16 3.55
N ALA A 175 14.04 2.02 2.54
CA ALA A 175 13.26 3.25 2.66
C ALA A 175 11.82 2.95 3.09
N PHE A 176 11.21 1.95 2.47
CA PHE A 176 9.83 1.58 2.74
C PHE A 176 9.66 0.93 4.12
N ALA A 177 10.62 0.10 4.56
CA ALA A 177 10.65 -0.46 5.91
C ALA A 177 10.85 0.62 6.98
N THR A 178 11.73 1.59 6.75
CA THR A 178 11.93 2.73 7.66
C THR A 178 10.71 3.63 7.74
N LEU A 179 10.03 3.85 6.62
CA LEU A 179 8.74 4.54 6.58
C LEU A 179 7.71 3.81 7.46
N GLY A 180 7.64 2.48 7.38
CA GLY A 180 6.72 1.65 8.16
C GLY A 180 6.87 1.80 9.68
N VAL A 181 8.09 2.03 10.18
CA VAL A 181 8.33 2.30 11.61
C VAL A 181 7.68 3.60 12.09
N HIS A 182 7.51 4.59 11.19
CA HIS A 182 6.97 5.91 11.52
C HIS A 182 5.47 6.04 11.25
N MET A 183 4.84 4.98 10.76
CA MET A 183 3.40 4.95 10.51
C MET A 183 2.64 4.80 11.83
N ALA A 184 2.42 5.94 12.48
CA ALA A 184 1.87 6.05 13.83
C ALA A 184 0.45 5.48 13.98
N ASN A 185 -0.28 5.28 12.88
CA ASN A 185 -1.60 4.68 12.91
C ASN A 185 -1.65 3.27 12.31
N GLY A 186 -0.55 2.55 12.10
CA GLY A 186 -0.58 1.13 11.66
C GLY A 186 -1.33 0.85 10.35
N LEU A 187 -1.57 1.87 9.52
CA LEU A 187 -2.27 1.78 8.23
C LEU A 187 -1.26 1.66 7.08
N VAL A 188 -0.10 1.05 7.32
CA VAL A 188 0.98 0.93 6.32
C VAL A 188 0.53 0.19 5.07
N ALA A 189 -0.45 -0.71 5.18
CA ALA A 189 -1.05 -1.41 4.06
C ALA A 189 -1.59 -0.45 2.99
N LEU A 190 -2.13 0.71 3.37
CA LEU A 190 -2.56 1.72 2.41
C LEU A 190 -1.40 2.29 1.60
N VAL A 191 -0.26 2.51 2.25
CA VAL A 191 0.95 3.01 1.57
C VAL A 191 1.51 1.96 0.62
N ILE A 192 1.48 0.68 1.00
CA ILE A 192 1.86 -0.45 0.12
C ILE A 192 0.98 -0.44 -1.14
N ILE A 193 -0.34 -0.35 -0.96
CA ILE A 193 -1.29 -0.29 -2.07
C ILE A 193 -0.99 0.91 -2.97
N ALA A 194 -0.70 2.07 -2.38
CA ALA A 194 -0.41 3.29 -3.13
C ALA A 194 0.86 3.17 -3.99
N VAL A 195 1.94 2.64 -3.41
CA VAL A 195 3.18 2.38 -4.16
C VAL A 195 2.93 1.38 -5.28
N ALA A 196 2.19 0.30 -5.02
CA ALA A 196 1.84 -0.67 -6.05
C ALA A 196 1.06 -0.05 -7.21
N LEU A 197 0.10 0.84 -6.94
CA LEU A 197 -0.65 1.56 -7.96
C LEU A 197 0.24 2.50 -8.78
N LEU A 198 1.20 3.18 -8.15
CA LEU A 198 2.15 4.05 -8.85
C LEU A 198 3.11 3.25 -9.75
N VAL A 199 3.59 2.10 -9.27
CA VAL A 199 4.40 1.17 -10.08
C VAL A 199 3.58 0.67 -11.27
N LEU A 200 2.32 0.30 -11.04
CA LEU A 200 1.41 -0.11 -12.11
C LEU A 200 1.17 1.03 -13.12
N ALA A 201 0.96 2.26 -12.64
CA ALA A 201 0.80 3.44 -13.50
C ALA A 201 2.02 3.68 -14.39
N LEU A 202 3.22 3.49 -13.86
CA LEU A 202 4.48 3.61 -14.61
C LEU A 202 4.61 2.49 -15.64
N ALA A 203 4.32 1.24 -15.25
CA ALA A 203 4.37 0.09 -16.13
C ALA A 203 3.41 0.25 -17.33
N GLU A 204 2.20 0.75 -17.08
CA GLU A 204 1.21 1.02 -18.13
C GLU A 204 1.40 2.36 -18.85
N ARG A 205 2.28 3.22 -18.35
CA ARG A 205 2.42 4.62 -18.76
C ARG A 205 1.08 5.39 -18.71
N SER A 206 0.24 5.06 -17.73
CA SER A 206 -1.11 5.64 -17.56
C SER A 206 -1.07 6.85 -16.64
N ARG A 207 -1.18 8.05 -17.22
CA ARG A 207 -1.22 9.31 -16.46
C ARG A 207 -2.38 9.36 -15.47
N TRP A 208 -3.53 8.84 -15.85
CA TRP A 208 -4.72 8.82 -14.98
C TRP A 208 -4.51 7.92 -13.77
N LEU A 209 -4.00 6.69 -13.96
CA LEU A 209 -3.68 5.80 -12.85
C LEU A 209 -2.61 6.41 -11.94
N GLY A 210 -1.63 7.12 -12.51
CA GLY A 210 -0.62 7.85 -11.75
C GLY A 210 -1.22 8.94 -10.86
N VAL A 211 -2.18 9.72 -11.37
CA VAL A 211 -2.89 10.74 -10.58
C VAL A 211 -3.69 10.08 -9.46
N VAL A 212 -4.46 9.03 -9.74
CA VAL A 212 -5.24 8.31 -8.71
C VAL A 212 -4.30 7.73 -7.65
N GLY A 213 -3.21 7.07 -8.05
CA GLY A 213 -2.21 6.53 -7.14
C GLY A 213 -1.54 7.59 -6.27
N ALA A 214 -1.23 8.77 -6.83
CA ALA A 214 -0.62 9.87 -6.09
C ALA A 214 -1.59 10.49 -5.07
N VAL A 215 -2.85 10.74 -5.46
CA VAL A 215 -3.89 11.25 -4.53
C VAL A 215 -4.15 10.23 -3.42
N PHE A 216 -4.21 8.94 -3.77
CA PHE A 216 -4.39 7.87 -2.79
C PHE A 216 -3.19 7.78 -1.84
N LEU A 217 -1.95 7.93 -2.32
CA LEU A 217 -0.75 7.98 -1.49
C LEU A 217 -0.80 9.12 -0.48
N ILE A 218 -1.20 10.32 -0.92
CA ILE A 218 -1.34 11.48 -0.03
C ILE A 218 -2.38 11.17 1.06
N ALA A 219 -3.54 10.63 0.69
CA ALA A 219 -4.57 10.25 1.65
C ALA A 219 -4.08 9.16 2.62
N ALA A 220 -3.36 8.15 2.13
CA ALA A 220 -2.80 7.07 2.94
C ALA A 220 -1.75 7.57 3.93
N VAL A 221 -0.83 8.44 3.50
CA VAL A 221 0.18 9.05 4.36
C VAL A 221 -0.48 9.92 5.42
N HIS A 222 -1.46 10.74 5.04
CA HIS A 222 -2.19 11.59 5.98
C HIS A 222 -2.97 10.77 7.02
N ALA A 223 -3.66 9.72 6.58
CA ALA A 223 -4.35 8.77 7.46
C ALA A 223 -3.39 8.07 8.44
N ASN A 224 -2.13 7.87 8.05
CA ASN A 224 -1.13 7.26 8.93
C ASN A 224 -0.44 8.22 9.91
N LEU A 225 -0.20 9.47 9.50
CA LEU A 225 0.55 10.43 10.29
C LEU A 225 -0.32 11.18 11.30
N GLN A 226 -1.45 11.71 10.84
CA GLN A 226 -2.31 12.57 11.65
C GLN A 226 -3.61 11.87 12.06
N GLY A 227 -4.00 10.83 11.30
CA GLY A 227 -5.35 10.28 11.37
C GLY A 227 -6.35 11.28 10.80
N LEU A 228 -7.33 10.82 10.03
CA LEU A 228 -8.41 11.68 9.52
C LEU A 228 -9.55 11.84 10.51
N ALA A 229 -9.55 11.09 11.64
CA ALA A 229 -10.60 11.15 12.65
C ALA A 229 -10.87 12.56 13.20
N HIS A 230 -9.88 13.45 13.20
CA HIS A 230 -10.05 14.84 13.65
C HIS A 230 -10.96 15.68 12.74
N PHE A 231 -11.16 15.28 11.47
CA PHE A 231 -12.11 15.94 10.58
C PHE A 231 -13.57 15.51 10.83
N PHE A 232 -13.80 14.48 11.64
CA PHE A 232 -15.12 13.93 11.87
C PHE A 232 -15.60 14.25 13.30
N PRO A 233 -16.76 14.93 13.46
CA PRO A 233 -17.25 15.40 14.76
C PRO A 233 -17.78 14.29 15.68
N PHE A 234 -17.66 13.02 15.31
CA PHE A 234 -18.18 11.87 16.07
C PHE A 234 -17.16 11.31 17.09
N THR A 235 -16.04 12.01 17.30
CA THR A 235 -15.01 11.61 18.26
C THR A 235 -15.43 11.96 19.69
N THR A 236 -16.15 11.03 20.33
CA THR A 236 -16.38 11.09 21.79
C THR A 236 -15.06 10.88 22.54
N PRO A 237 -14.97 11.18 23.85
CA PRO A 237 -13.75 10.97 24.65
C PRO A 237 -13.26 9.49 24.68
N ARG A 238 -14.12 8.56 24.30
CA ARG A 238 -13.82 7.13 24.10
C ARG A 238 -14.43 6.68 22.78
N PRO A 239 -13.82 7.07 21.65
CA PRO A 239 -14.39 6.75 20.35
C PRO A 239 -14.34 5.24 20.14
N ASP A 240 -15.40 4.70 19.54
CA ASP A 240 -15.39 3.32 19.05
C ASP A 240 -14.28 3.21 17.99
N GLU A 241 -13.37 2.26 18.17
CA GLU A 241 -12.24 2.00 17.26
C GLU A 241 -12.72 1.74 15.83
N ARG A 242 -13.94 1.20 15.66
CA ARG A 242 -14.57 1.04 14.34
C ARG A 242 -14.82 2.38 13.67
N LEU A 243 -15.35 3.36 14.40
CA LEU A 243 -15.65 4.69 13.85
C LEU A 243 -14.35 5.43 13.51
N THR A 244 -13.33 5.32 14.37
CA THR A 244 -11.99 5.85 14.09
C THR A 244 -11.40 5.23 12.84
N ALA A 245 -11.51 3.90 12.68
CA ALA A 245 -11.07 3.20 11.48
C ALA A 245 -11.85 3.65 10.24
N VAL A 246 -13.19 3.76 10.31
CA VAL A 246 -14.00 4.29 9.20
C VAL A 246 -13.50 5.68 8.79
N ALA A 247 -13.33 6.60 9.74
CA ALA A 247 -12.85 7.95 9.48
C ALA A 247 -11.48 7.97 8.77
N ASN A 248 -10.55 7.12 9.20
CA ASN A 248 -9.21 7.02 8.63
C ASN A 248 -9.19 6.35 7.24
N LEU A 249 -10.16 5.48 6.94
CA LEU A 249 -10.15 4.63 5.75
C LEU A 249 -11.08 5.13 4.65
N ILE A 250 -12.11 5.91 4.98
CA ILE A 250 -13.14 6.33 4.03
C ILE A 250 -12.57 7.18 2.89
N LEU A 251 -11.66 8.11 3.19
CA LEU A 251 -11.07 8.99 2.17
C LEU A 251 -10.15 8.19 1.21
N PRO A 252 -9.16 7.40 1.68
CA PRO A 252 -8.39 6.52 0.80
C PRO A 252 -9.28 5.59 -0.03
N ALA A 253 -10.27 4.94 0.60
CA ALA A 253 -11.21 4.09 -0.11
C ALA A 253 -11.98 4.83 -1.21
N ALA A 254 -12.51 6.01 -0.91
CA ALA A 254 -13.26 6.82 -1.86
C ALA A 254 -12.41 7.19 -3.08
N VAL A 255 -11.12 7.52 -2.90
CA VAL A 255 -10.21 7.79 -4.01
C VAL A 255 -10.09 6.59 -4.95
N LEU A 256 -9.95 5.37 -4.40
CA LEU A 256 -9.87 4.14 -5.20
C LEU A 256 -11.18 3.82 -5.91
N VAL A 257 -12.31 3.87 -5.18
CA VAL A 257 -13.63 3.54 -5.74
C VAL A 257 -14.02 4.54 -6.82
N VAL A 258 -13.92 5.85 -6.56
CA VAL A 258 -14.24 6.89 -7.55
C VAL A 258 -13.28 6.81 -8.73
N GLY A 259 -11.98 6.64 -8.49
CA GLY A 259 -10.98 6.46 -9.55
C GLY A 259 -11.28 5.27 -10.46
N GLY A 260 -11.70 4.14 -9.85
CA GLY A 260 -12.11 2.93 -10.54
C GLY A 260 -13.41 3.09 -11.34
N VAL A 261 -14.43 3.74 -10.77
CA VAL A 261 -15.70 4.04 -11.46
C VAL A 261 -15.46 4.96 -12.66
N VAL A 262 -14.69 6.04 -12.48
CA VAL A 262 -14.37 6.97 -13.58
C VAL A 262 -13.59 6.26 -14.69
N ALA A 263 -12.63 5.40 -14.33
CA ALA A 263 -11.89 4.59 -15.28
C ALA A 263 -12.83 3.65 -16.07
N PHE A 264 -13.76 3.01 -15.37
CA PHE A 264 -14.74 2.10 -15.97
C PHE A 264 -15.70 2.82 -16.93
N VAL A 265 -16.24 3.99 -16.53
CA VAL A 265 -17.13 4.78 -17.37
C VAL A 265 -16.40 5.30 -18.61
N ARG A 266 -15.17 5.79 -18.45
CA ARG A 266 -14.32 6.21 -19.59
C ARG A 266 -13.98 5.04 -20.50
N ALA A 267 -13.94 3.81 -19.99
CA ALA A 267 -13.66 2.63 -20.80
C ALA A 267 -14.80 2.26 -21.77
N ARG A 268 -16.03 2.67 -21.47
CA ARG A 268 -17.21 2.40 -22.31
C ARG A 268 -17.46 3.46 -23.39
N ARG A 269 -16.78 4.61 -23.32
CA ARG A 269 -16.83 5.68 -24.32
C ARG A 269 -15.68 5.54 -25.30
#